data_AF-A0A5B6YU76-F1
#
_entry.id   AF-A0A5B6YU76-F1
#
_cell.length_a   1.000
_cell.length_b   1.000
_cell.length_c   1.000
_cell.angle_alpha   90.00
_cell.angle_beta   90.00
_cell.angle_gamma   90.00
#
_symmetry.space_group_name_H-M   'P 1'
#
loop_
_entity.id
_entity.type
_entity.pdbx_description
1 polymer ?
#
loop_
_entity_poly.entity_id
_entity_poly.type
_entity_poly.pdbx_seq_one_letter_code
_entity_poly.pdbx_strand_id
1 'polypeptide(L)'
;MVRVAKRCHQSSLKLVNLTIGMLGIATILYSVWMIRVWQRDMEDSSIDDYNSTFPWFIHAFLGIGVTLCAITCLGHIAADTANAYCLSCYMVVIFMLLLLETATIADVFLNSDWEKDLPEDPTGRFDDFKDFVKSNFDICKWIGLLIILAQGFSILLATVLKTLAPDHETNYDSDDNYAPSRPGLPLLNPHAQPLPFGDPHFAFKDEAWKTNK
;
A
#
# COMPACT_ATOMS: atom_id res chain seq x y z
N MET A 1 10.52 -15.34 19.45
CA MET A 1 11.38 -14.41 18.68
C MET A 1 10.74 -13.99 17.36
N VAL A 2 10.28 -14.92 16.51
CA VAL A 2 9.63 -14.63 15.21
C VAL A 2 8.45 -13.65 15.30
N ARG A 3 7.52 -13.81 16.26
CA ARG A 3 6.37 -12.90 16.44
C ARG A 3 6.77 -11.46 16.81
N VAL A 4 7.84 -11.31 17.59
CA VAL A 4 8.36 -9.98 17.99
C VAL A 4 9.04 -9.32 16.79
N ALA A 5 9.83 -10.08 16.02
CA ALA A 5 10.44 -9.61 14.79
C ALA A 5 9.39 -9.17 13.75
N LYS A 6 8.30 -9.94 13.57
CA LYS A 6 7.19 -9.58 12.68
C LYS A 6 6.52 -8.25 13.09
N ARG A 7 6.19 -8.10 14.39
CA ARG A 7 5.61 -6.85 14.92
C ARG A 7 6.56 -5.66 14.75
N CYS A 8 7.86 -5.88 14.94
CA CYS A 8 8.87 -4.86 14.71
C CYS A 8 8.89 -4.42 13.24
N HIS A 9 8.93 -5.36 12.29
CA HIS A 9 8.89 -5.03 10.85
C HIS A 9 7.60 -4.32 10.45
N GLN A 10 6.44 -4.76 10.96
CA GLN A 10 5.16 -4.08 10.73
C GLN A 10 5.17 -2.64 11.28
N SER A 11 5.70 -2.45 12.49
CA SER A 11 5.83 -1.13 13.11
C SER A 11 6.76 -0.21 12.32
N SER A 12 7.91 -0.71 11.88
CA SER A 12 8.85 0.04 11.05
C SER A 12 8.24 0.42 9.71
N LEU A 13 7.51 -0.48 9.05
CA LEU A 13 6.84 -0.18 7.79
C LEU A 13 5.74 0.86 7.96
N LYS A 14 4.96 0.80 9.06
CA LYS A 14 3.99 1.84 9.41
C LYS A 14 4.66 3.18 9.68
N LEU A 15 5.80 3.20 10.38
CA LEU A 15 6.55 4.42 10.67
C LEU A 15 7.07 5.10 9.40
N VAL A 16 7.66 4.33 8.47
CA VAL A 16 8.15 4.87 7.20
C VAL A 16 7.01 5.38 6.33
N ASN A 17 5.87 4.68 6.30
CA ASN A 17 4.70 5.18 5.57
C ASN A 17 4.10 6.43 6.22
N LEU A 18 4.10 6.52 7.55
CA LEU A 18 3.64 7.70 8.26
C LEU A 18 4.48 8.94 7.90
N THR A 19 5.80 8.82 7.82
CA THR A 19 6.66 9.96 7.43
C THR A 19 6.39 10.40 5.99
N ILE A 20 6.16 9.46 5.07
CA ILE A 20 5.77 9.75 3.68
C ILE A 20 4.40 10.45 3.64
N GLY A 21 3.44 10.02 4.47
CA GLY A 21 2.13 10.66 4.57
C GLY A 21 2.20 12.08 5.08
N MET A 22 3.04 12.34 6.09
CA MET A 22 3.28 13.70 6.59
C MET A 22 3.89 14.60 5.50
N LEU A 23 4.82 14.07 4.70
CA LEU A 23 5.35 14.78 3.53
C LEU A 23 4.25 15.08 2.51
N GLY A 24 3.40 14.10 2.19
CA GLY A 24 2.26 14.29 1.29
C GLY A 24 1.28 15.37 1.77
N ILE A 25 0.93 15.38 3.06
CA ILE A 25 0.07 16.41 3.67
C ILE A 25 0.75 17.78 3.58
N ALA A 26 2.05 17.87 3.89
CA ALA A 26 2.80 19.12 3.78
C ALA A 26 2.82 19.64 2.34
N THR A 27 3.02 18.78 1.35
CA THR A 27 2.96 19.12 -0.07
C THR A 27 1.56 19.60 -0.48
N ILE A 28 0.49 18.96 0.00
CA ILE A 28 -0.90 19.41 -0.26
C ILE A 28 -1.14 20.79 0.36
N LEU A 29 -0.78 20.99 1.63
CA LEU A 29 -0.95 22.27 2.31
C LEU A 29 -0.17 23.39 1.61
N TYR A 30 1.05 23.11 1.20
CA TYR A 30 1.85 24.03 0.40
C TYR A 30 1.16 24.35 -0.93
N SER A 31 0.67 23.34 -1.65
CA SER A 31 -0.08 23.53 -2.91
C SER A 31 -1.34 24.37 -2.73
N VAL A 32 -2.12 24.13 -1.68
CA VAL A 32 -3.31 24.92 -1.36
C VAL A 32 -2.94 26.36 -1.02
N TRP A 33 -1.86 26.56 -0.27
CA TRP A 33 -1.31 27.90 -0.03
C TRP A 33 -0.90 28.58 -1.34
N MET A 34 -0.27 27.84 -2.27
CA MET A 34 0.05 28.35 -3.60
C MET A 34 -1.20 28.80 -4.36
N ILE A 35 -2.26 28.00 -4.37
CA ILE A 35 -3.55 28.39 -4.99
C ILE A 35 -4.07 29.71 -4.41
N ARG A 36 -4.02 29.86 -3.08
CA ARG A 36 -4.48 31.09 -2.42
C ARG A 36 -3.65 32.32 -2.79
N VAL A 37 -2.33 32.17 -2.92
CA VAL A 37 -1.45 33.26 -3.37
C VAL A 37 -1.81 33.64 -4.81
N TRP A 38 -1.89 32.64 -5.70
CA TRP A 38 -2.21 32.87 -7.11
C TRP A 38 -3.58 33.55 -7.31
N GLN A 39 -4.59 33.16 -6.52
CA GLN A 39 -5.90 33.82 -6.54
C GLN A 39 -5.82 35.31 -6.20
N ARG A 40 -4.96 35.71 -5.26
CA ARG A 40 -4.78 37.12 -4.89
C ARG A 40 -4.08 37.91 -6.00
N ASP A 41 -3.05 37.33 -6.59
CA ASP A 41 -2.30 37.96 -7.68
C ASP A 41 -3.19 38.17 -8.93
N MET A 42 -4.14 37.25 -9.16
CA MET A 42 -5.18 37.35 -10.20
C MET A 42 -6.24 38.41 -9.88
N GLU A 43 -6.62 38.61 -8.61
CA GLU A 43 -7.59 39.65 -8.22
C GLU A 43 -7.00 41.07 -8.36
N ASP A 44 -5.70 41.22 -8.12
CA ASP A 44 -4.99 42.50 -8.25
C ASP A 44 -4.62 42.85 -9.72
N SER A 45 -4.56 41.85 -10.61
CA SER A 45 -4.36 42.06 -12.05
C SER A 45 -5.71 42.26 -12.76
N SER A 46 -5.96 43.50 -13.18
CA SER A 46 -7.22 43.96 -13.79
C SER A 46 -7.77 43.05 -14.89
N ILE A 47 -8.90 42.39 -14.59
CA ILE A 47 -10.12 42.01 -15.38
C ILE A 47 -10.03 41.59 -16.87
N ASP A 48 -8.94 41.81 -17.62
CA ASP A 48 -8.95 41.70 -19.09
C ASP A 48 -8.15 40.53 -19.70
N ASP A 49 -7.60 39.60 -18.90
CA ASP A 49 -6.89 38.43 -19.44
C ASP A 49 -7.62 37.10 -19.14
N TYR A 50 -8.62 36.81 -19.97
CA TYR A 50 -9.53 35.67 -19.83
C TYR A 50 -8.91 34.31 -20.19
N ASN A 51 -7.59 34.24 -20.36
CA ASN A 51 -6.86 33.01 -20.69
C ASN A 51 -5.95 32.53 -19.56
N SER A 52 -6.31 32.82 -18.31
CA SER A 52 -5.58 32.30 -17.15
C SER A 52 -5.83 30.80 -16.98
N THR A 53 -5.13 30.02 -17.79
CA THR A 53 -5.01 28.58 -17.65
C THR A 53 -4.38 28.33 -16.30
N PHE A 54 -5.08 27.57 -15.46
CA PHE A 54 -4.60 27.30 -14.12
C PHE A 54 -3.18 26.71 -14.17
N PRO A 55 -2.24 27.22 -13.36
CA PRO A 55 -0.82 26.87 -13.50
C PRO A 55 -0.60 25.37 -13.35
N TRP A 56 -0.01 24.74 -14.36
CA TRP A 56 0.23 23.29 -14.37
C TRP A 56 1.10 22.85 -13.19
N PHE A 57 2.06 23.70 -12.79
CA PHE A 57 2.98 23.46 -11.69
C PHE A 57 2.25 23.26 -10.35
N ILE A 58 1.24 24.08 -10.07
CA ILE A 58 0.44 23.97 -8.83
C ILE A 58 -0.34 22.65 -8.80
N HIS A 59 -0.93 22.25 -9.94
CA HIS A 59 -1.61 20.96 -10.05
C HIS A 59 -0.66 19.77 -9.92
N ALA A 60 0.55 19.87 -10.47
CA ALA A 60 1.56 18.82 -10.35
C ALA A 60 1.93 18.61 -8.87
N PHE A 61 2.21 19.68 -8.12
CA PHE A 61 2.50 19.60 -6.69
C PHE A 61 1.32 19.02 -5.88
N LEU A 62 0.10 19.45 -6.20
CA LEU A 62 -1.09 18.92 -5.54
C LEU A 62 -1.28 17.42 -5.83
N GLY A 63 -1.11 17.02 -7.09
CA GLY A 63 -1.21 15.63 -7.54
C GLY A 63 -0.16 14.73 -6.90
N ILE A 64 1.10 15.19 -6.81
CA ILE A 64 2.17 14.49 -6.09
C ILE A 64 1.78 14.28 -4.62
N GLY A 65 1.33 15.34 -3.93
CA GLY A 65 0.92 15.26 -2.53
C GLY A 65 -0.22 14.27 -2.29
N VAL A 66 -1.26 14.30 -3.13
CA VAL A 66 -2.39 13.35 -3.05
C VAL A 66 -1.91 11.91 -3.30
N THR A 67 -1.03 11.71 -4.27
CA THR A 67 -0.47 10.38 -4.60
C THR A 67 0.33 9.83 -3.42
N LEU A 68 1.17 10.64 -2.77
CA LEU A 68 1.93 10.24 -1.57
C LEU A 68 1.01 9.84 -0.41
N CYS A 69 -0.10 10.57 -0.21
CA CYS A 69 -1.12 10.20 0.77
C CYS A 69 -1.77 8.86 0.44
N ALA A 70 -2.13 8.62 -0.82
CA ALA A 70 -2.72 7.34 -1.26
C ALA A 70 -1.77 6.15 -1.06
N ILE A 71 -0.47 6.33 -1.41
CA ILE A 71 0.58 5.33 -1.18
C ILE A 71 0.72 5.03 0.31
N THR A 72 0.64 6.07 1.16
CA THR A 72 0.69 5.92 2.62
C THR A 72 -0.47 5.09 3.14
N CYS A 73 -1.69 5.37 2.69
CA CYS A 73 -2.87 4.58 3.04
C CYS A 73 -2.70 3.11 2.63
N LEU A 74 -2.23 2.87 1.41
CA LEU A 74 -1.96 1.52 0.91
C LEU A 74 -0.89 0.80 1.75
N GLY A 75 0.18 1.50 2.13
CA GLY A 75 1.25 0.97 2.97
C GLY A 75 0.79 0.63 4.39
N HIS A 76 -0.06 1.47 4.99
CA HIS A 76 -0.67 1.19 6.29
C HIS A 76 -1.57 -0.05 6.24
N ILE A 77 -2.43 -0.16 5.23
CA ILE A 77 -3.30 -1.33 5.03
C ILE A 77 -2.42 -2.57 4.81
N ALA A 78 -1.41 -2.50 3.95
CA ALA A 78 -0.50 -3.61 3.69
C ALA A 78 0.23 -4.10 4.97
N ALA A 79 0.69 -3.16 5.80
CA ALA A 79 1.36 -3.48 7.06
C ALA A 79 0.40 -4.08 8.11
N ASP A 80 -0.85 -3.62 8.14
CA ASP A 80 -1.85 -4.04 9.12
C ASP A 80 -2.46 -5.39 8.79
N THR A 81 -2.92 -5.57 7.55
CA THR A 81 -3.53 -6.83 7.10
C THR A 81 -2.48 -7.95 6.98
N ALA A 82 -1.21 -7.61 6.71
CA ALA A 82 -0.15 -8.57 6.39
C ALA A 82 -0.55 -9.61 5.32
N ASN A 83 -1.52 -9.26 4.47
CA ASN A 83 -1.99 -10.08 3.37
C ASN A 83 -0.96 -10.03 2.24
N ALA A 84 -0.60 -11.19 1.71
CA ALA A 84 0.37 -11.33 0.63
C ALA A 84 0.00 -10.51 -0.62
N TYR A 85 -1.30 -10.33 -0.91
CA TYR A 85 -1.77 -9.53 -2.06
C TYR A 85 -1.59 -8.02 -1.82
N CYS A 86 -2.09 -7.48 -0.69
CA CYS A 86 -1.93 -6.06 -0.36
C CYS A 86 -0.47 -5.65 -0.28
N LEU A 87 0.37 -6.51 0.31
CA LEU A 87 1.81 -6.30 0.42
C LEU A 87 2.49 -6.35 -0.96
N SER A 88 2.04 -7.23 -1.85
CA SER A 88 2.53 -7.29 -3.24
C SER A 88 2.13 -6.05 -4.03
N CYS A 89 0.88 -5.59 -3.91
CA CYS A 89 0.41 -4.38 -4.56
C CYS A 89 1.23 -3.16 -4.11
N TYR A 90 1.42 -3.00 -2.79
CA TYR A 90 2.27 -1.95 -2.23
C TYR A 90 3.71 -2.02 -2.77
N MET A 91 4.34 -3.21 -2.79
CA MET A 91 5.69 -3.37 -3.34
C MET A 91 5.78 -2.98 -4.83
N VAL A 92 4.80 -3.37 -5.64
CA VAL A 92 4.74 -2.99 -7.05
C VAL A 92 4.64 -1.47 -7.20
N VAL A 93 3.79 -0.81 -6.41
CA VAL A 93 3.65 0.64 -6.43
C VAL A 93 4.97 1.33 -6.07
N ILE A 94 5.63 0.93 -4.97
CA ILE A 94 6.94 1.51 -4.59
C ILE A 94 8.01 1.24 -5.65
N PHE A 95 8.01 0.06 -6.26
CA PHE A 95 8.94 -0.27 -7.34
C PHE A 95 8.70 0.59 -8.59
N MET A 96 7.45 0.82 -8.98
CA MET A 96 7.12 1.71 -10.08
C MET A 96 7.53 3.16 -9.79
N LEU A 97 7.43 3.62 -8.54
CA LEU A 97 7.94 4.94 -8.14
C LEU A 97 9.47 5.02 -8.28
N LEU A 98 10.20 4.00 -7.83
CA LEU A 98 11.65 3.93 -8.00
C LEU A 98 12.06 3.98 -9.48
N LEU A 99 11.33 3.25 -10.34
CA LEU A 99 11.57 3.30 -11.79
C LEU A 99 11.26 4.67 -12.36
N LEU A 100 10.14 5.29 -11.97
CA LEU A 100 9.77 6.63 -12.40
C LEU A 100 10.81 7.67 -11.96
N GLU A 101 11.27 7.64 -10.71
CA GLU A 101 12.31 8.51 -10.19
C GLU A 101 13.65 8.31 -10.91
N THR A 102 14.04 7.06 -11.14
CA THR A 102 15.28 6.76 -11.87
C THR A 102 15.19 7.24 -13.32
N ALA A 103 14.02 7.07 -13.95
CA ALA A 103 13.78 7.53 -15.31
C ALA A 103 13.81 9.07 -15.40
N THR A 104 13.19 9.79 -14.47
CA THR A 104 13.21 11.27 -14.47
C THR A 104 14.61 11.81 -14.17
N ILE A 105 15.37 11.21 -13.25
CA ILE A 105 16.77 11.58 -12.99
C ILE A 105 17.63 11.33 -14.24
N ALA A 106 17.45 10.18 -14.89
CA ALA A 106 18.19 9.86 -16.11
C ALA A 106 17.81 10.81 -17.25
N ASP A 107 16.54 11.16 -17.39
CA ASP A 107 16.05 12.10 -18.40
C ASP A 107 16.65 13.49 -18.19
N VAL A 108 16.58 14.05 -16.97
CA VAL A 108 17.20 15.34 -16.62
C VAL A 108 18.72 15.33 -16.86
N PHE A 109 19.39 14.19 -16.67
CA PHE A 109 20.83 14.08 -16.86
C PHE A 109 21.25 13.90 -18.33
N LEU A 110 20.46 13.17 -19.12
CA LEU A 110 20.77 12.85 -20.52
C LEU A 110 20.25 13.91 -21.49
N ASN A 111 19.13 14.56 -21.16
CA ASN A 111 18.51 15.58 -21.97
C ASN A 111 18.96 16.96 -21.48
N SER A 112 19.95 17.56 -22.14
CA SER A 112 20.41 18.92 -21.80
C SER A 112 19.32 20.00 -21.97
N ASP A 113 18.26 19.68 -22.71
CA ASP A 113 17.15 20.57 -23.03
C ASP A 113 15.84 20.21 -22.30
N TRP A 114 15.89 19.35 -21.26
CA TRP A 114 14.71 18.87 -20.51
C TRP A 114 13.79 20.00 -20.02
N GLU A 115 14.37 21.17 -19.74
CA GLU A 115 13.63 22.34 -19.26
C GLU A 115 12.68 22.91 -20.35
N LYS A 116 13.01 22.72 -21.64
CA LYS A 116 12.18 23.14 -22.77
C LYS A 116 10.97 22.23 -23.00
N ASP A 117 10.99 21.01 -22.46
CA ASP A 117 9.89 20.06 -22.58
C ASP A 117 8.75 20.34 -21.58
N LEU A 118 9.00 21.21 -20.59
CA LEU A 118 7.99 21.64 -19.65
C LEU A 118 7.10 22.74 -20.25
N PRO A 119 5.78 22.71 -20.00
CA PRO A 119 4.90 23.78 -20.42
C PRO A 119 5.29 25.09 -19.73
N GLU A 120 5.11 26.20 -20.43
CA GLU A 120 5.37 27.54 -19.89
C GLU A 120 4.52 27.77 -18.63
N ASP A 121 5.13 28.24 -17.55
CA ASP A 121 4.42 28.67 -16.35
C ASP A 121 4.27 30.20 -16.33
N PRO A 122 3.09 30.76 -16.69
CA PRO A 122 2.89 32.20 -16.73
C PRO A 122 2.98 32.88 -15.36
N THR A 123 3.00 32.10 -14.26
CA THR A 123 3.04 32.66 -12.90
C THR A 123 4.45 32.93 -12.38
N GLY A 124 5.49 32.45 -13.06
CA GLY A 124 6.89 32.56 -12.60
C GLY A 124 7.20 31.76 -11.33
N ARG A 125 6.23 31.05 -10.75
CA ARG A 125 6.39 30.31 -9.50
C ARG A 125 7.27 29.09 -9.66
N PHE A 126 7.24 28.49 -10.84
CA PHE A 126 8.17 27.43 -11.20
C PHE A 126 9.63 27.91 -11.17
N ASP A 127 9.89 29.14 -11.62
CA ASP A 127 11.24 29.72 -11.58
C ASP A 127 11.69 30.00 -10.15
N ASP A 128 10.82 30.55 -9.29
CA ASP A 128 11.10 30.69 -7.85
C ASP A 128 11.47 29.34 -7.20
N PHE A 129 10.75 28.27 -7.56
CA PHE A 129 11.05 26.93 -7.07
C PHE A 129 12.40 26.42 -7.59
N LYS A 130 12.71 26.64 -8.88
CA LYS A 130 14.02 26.28 -9.44
C LYS A 130 15.15 27.00 -8.74
N ASP A 131 14.99 28.29 -8.47
CA ASP A 131 16.00 29.08 -7.75
C ASP A 131 16.17 28.61 -6.31
N PHE A 132 15.08 28.22 -5.63
CA PHE A 132 15.14 27.56 -4.33
C PHE A 132 15.95 26.25 -4.38
N VAL A 133 15.68 25.38 -5.36
CA VAL A 133 16.39 24.10 -5.53
C VAL A 133 17.86 24.33 -5.87
N LYS A 134 18.17 25.28 -6.74
CA LYS A 134 19.57 25.64 -7.09
C LYS A 134 20.32 26.18 -5.87
N SER A 135 19.68 27.05 -5.09
CA SER A 135 20.26 27.63 -3.88
C SER A 135 20.52 26.59 -2.78
N ASN A 136 19.70 25.54 -2.73
CA ASN A 136 19.77 24.50 -1.70
C ASN A 136 20.13 23.12 -2.26
N PHE A 137 20.85 23.07 -3.38
CA PHE A 137 21.06 21.83 -4.15
C PHE A 137 21.63 20.69 -3.30
N ASP A 138 22.60 20.97 -2.42
CA ASP A 138 23.18 19.96 -1.54
C ASP A 138 22.13 19.33 -0.62
N ILE A 139 21.24 20.14 -0.05
CA ILE A 139 20.16 19.67 0.83
C ILE A 139 19.16 18.86 0.01
N CYS A 140 18.74 19.36 -1.15
CA CYS A 140 17.83 18.66 -2.06
C CYS A 140 18.39 17.30 -2.52
N LYS A 141 19.70 17.22 -2.78
CA LYS A 141 20.38 15.98 -3.13
C LYS A 141 20.35 14.96 -1.99
N TRP A 142 20.61 15.39 -0.75
CA TRP A 142 20.51 14.50 0.41
C TRP A 142 19.08 14.04 0.65
N ILE A 143 18.09 14.93 0.48
CA ILE A 143 16.67 14.58 0.57
C ILE A 143 16.32 13.52 -0.49
N GLY A 144 16.72 13.71 -1.75
CA GLY A 144 16.50 12.74 -2.82
C GLY A 144 17.12 11.37 -2.53
N LEU A 145 18.36 11.35 -2.02
CA LEU A 145 19.02 10.11 -1.61
C LEU A 145 18.27 9.41 -0.47
N LEU A 146 17.78 10.16 0.52
CA LEU A 146 16.99 9.61 1.63
C LEU A 146 15.65 9.03 1.15
N ILE A 147 15.01 9.62 0.14
CA ILE A 147 13.76 9.11 -0.45
C ILE A 147 14.00 7.76 -1.13
N ILE A 148 15.01 7.66 -2.00
CA ILE A 148 15.38 6.40 -2.68
C ILE A 148 15.72 5.30 -1.65
N LEU A 149 16.48 5.67 -0.61
CA LEU A 149 16.82 4.74 0.47
C LEU A 149 15.58 4.28 1.24
N ALA A 150 14.66 5.19 1.57
CA ALA A 150 13.41 4.86 2.26
C ALA A 150 12.52 3.93 1.43
N GLN A 151 12.41 4.16 0.11
CA GLN A 151 11.66 3.30 -0.80
C GLN A 151 12.28 1.90 -0.89
N GLY A 152 13.61 1.80 -1.03
CA GLY A 152 14.32 0.51 -1.00
C GLY A 152 14.13 -0.23 0.32
N PHE A 153 14.20 0.49 1.44
CA PHE A 153 13.95 -0.09 2.76
C PHE A 153 12.50 -0.56 2.94
N SER A 154 11.51 0.17 2.41
CA SER A 154 10.11 -0.24 2.40
C SER A 154 9.90 -1.55 1.63
N ILE A 155 10.54 -1.71 0.46
CA ILE A 155 10.49 -2.97 -0.31
C ILE A 155 11.12 -4.12 0.49
N LEU A 156 12.27 -3.88 1.12
CA LEU A 156 12.94 -4.88 1.96
C LEU A 156 12.05 -5.33 3.12
N LEU A 157 11.50 -4.38 3.88
CA LEU A 157 10.58 -4.65 4.99
C LEU A 157 9.34 -5.41 4.51
N ALA A 158 8.76 -5.02 3.38
CA ALA A 158 7.60 -5.69 2.81
C ALA A 158 7.94 -7.11 2.34
N THR A 159 9.10 -7.33 1.75
CA THR A 159 9.55 -8.67 1.34
C THR A 159 9.74 -9.58 2.55
N VAL A 160 10.41 -9.10 3.59
CA VAL A 160 10.59 -9.86 4.84
C VAL A 160 9.25 -10.14 5.52
N LEU A 161 8.32 -9.18 5.51
CA LEU A 161 6.99 -9.40 6.07
C LEU A 161 6.21 -10.46 5.27
N LYS A 162 6.38 -10.51 3.94
CA LYS A 162 5.78 -11.52 3.05
C LYS A 162 6.36 -12.91 3.34
N THR A 163 7.68 -13.04 3.52
CA THR A 163 8.33 -14.32 3.82
C THR A 163 8.12 -14.79 5.27
N LEU A 164 7.72 -13.89 6.17
CA LEU A 164 7.30 -14.21 7.55
C LEU A 164 5.79 -14.52 7.66
N ALA A 165 5.03 -14.44 6.56
CA ALA A 165 3.62 -14.80 6.49
C ALA A 165 3.27 -16.23 5.99
N PRO A 166 4.18 -17.22 5.81
CA PRO A 166 3.88 -18.46 5.09
C PRO A 166 2.99 -19.46 5.84
N ASP A 167 2.49 -19.13 7.04
CA ASP A 167 1.56 -19.99 7.80
C ASP A 167 0.08 -19.58 7.65
N HIS A 168 -0.26 -18.71 6.70
CA HIS A 168 -1.65 -18.27 6.50
C HIS A 168 -2.20 -18.56 5.10
N GLU A 169 -2.03 -19.79 4.63
CA GLU A 169 -2.97 -20.34 3.65
C GLU A 169 -4.14 -21.00 4.41
N THR A 170 -5.35 -20.77 3.92
CA THR A 170 -6.61 -21.47 4.28
C THR A 170 -7.20 -21.23 5.68
N ASN A 171 -7.46 -19.99 6.07
CA ASN A 171 -8.62 -19.70 6.93
C ASN A 171 -9.11 -18.27 6.65
N TYR A 172 -9.71 -18.10 5.46
CA TYR A 172 -10.90 -17.27 5.37
C TYR A 172 -12.00 -18.10 6.02
N ASP A 173 -12.18 -17.96 7.33
CA ASP A 173 -13.48 -18.25 7.90
C ASP A 173 -13.92 -17.05 8.72
N SER A 174 -15.14 -16.67 8.40
CA SER A 174 -15.88 -15.58 8.97
C SER A 174 -16.16 -15.87 10.45
N ASP A 175 -16.51 -14.80 11.16
CA ASP A 175 -17.24 -14.78 12.42
C ASP A 175 -16.42 -14.90 13.71
N ASP A 176 -16.27 -13.73 14.36
CA ASP A 176 -16.69 -13.47 15.73
C ASP A 176 -16.91 -14.71 16.63
N ASN A 177 -15.88 -15.19 17.33
CA ASN A 177 -16.08 -15.60 18.73
C ASN A 177 -14.80 -15.71 19.56
N TYR A 178 -14.98 -15.43 20.84
CA TYR A 178 -14.00 -15.39 21.91
C TYR A 178 -13.48 -16.80 22.30
N ALA A 179 -12.19 -16.85 22.68
CA ALA A 179 -11.51 -17.82 23.57
C ALA A 179 -10.80 -19.09 22.99
N PRO A 180 -9.74 -19.59 23.68
CA PRO A 180 -8.67 -20.40 23.08
C PRO A 180 -8.63 -21.86 23.55
N SER A 181 -8.24 -22.84 22.70
CA SER A 181 -7.81 -24.20 23.13
C SER A 181 -7.11 -25.03 22.05
N ARG A 182 -5.78 -25.22 22.21
CA ARG A 182 -4.88 -26.40 21.97
C ARG A 182 -4.94 -27.27 20.67
N PRO A 183 -3.87 -28.04 20.35
CA PRO A 183 -3.33 -28.18 18.99
C PRO A 183 -3.62 -29.55 18.33
N GLY A 184 -3.98 -29.54 17.04
CA GLY A 184 -4.20 -30.73 16.23
C GLY A 184 -2.93 -31.28 15.59
N LEU A 185 -2.71 -32.59 15.76
CA LEU A 185 -1.77 -33.43 15.00
C LEU A 185 -2.32 -33.70 13.58
N PRO A 186 -1.49 -34.04 12.58
CA PRO A 186 -1.90 -34.10 11.18
C PRO A 186 -2.54 -35.46 10.84
N LEU A 187 -3.78 -35.43 10.36
CA LEU A 187 -4.49 -36.62 9.88
C LEU A 187 -4.28 -36.81 8.37
N LEU A 188 -3.34 -37.69 8.02
CA LEU A 188 -3.36 -38.42 6.76
C LEU A 188 -3.98 -39.80 7.01
N ASN A 189 -5.25 -39.99 6.65
CA ASN A 189 -5.75 -41.29 6.24
C ASN A 189 -6.96 -41.14 5.29
N PRO A 190 -6.92 -41.68 4.06
CA PRO A 190 -8.07 -41.69 3.17
C PRO A 190 -8.96 -42.90 3.52
N HIS A 191 -10.08 -42.67 4.19
CA HIS A 191 -11.04 -43.75 4.46
C HIS A 191 -11.96 -43.95 3.25
N ALA A 192 -11.80 -45.10 2.60
CA ALA A 192 -12.79 -45.73 1.74
C ALA A 192 -14.11 -45.95 2.50
N GLN A 193 -15.24 -45.67 1.83
CA GLN A 193 -16.59 -46.08 2.26
C GLN A 193 -16.76 -47.60 2.06
N PRO A 194 -17.60 -48.28 2.88
CA PRO A 194 -19.00 -48.47 2.49
C PRO A 194 -20.04 -48.28 3.63
N LEU A 195 -21.26 -47.95 3.19
CA LEU A 195 -22.50 -47.71 3.95
C LEU A 195 -23.02 -48.93 4.74
N PRO A 196 -23.65 -48.76 5.92
CA PRO A 196 -24.57 -49.75 6.48
C PRO A 196 -26.03 -49.37 6.16
N PHE A 197 -26.67 -50.20 5.33
CA PHE A 197 -28.11 -50.21 5.12
C PHE A 197 -28.83 -50.70 6.39
N GLY A 198 -29.98 -50.10 6.68
CA GLY A 198 -30.80 -50.32 7.88
C GLY A 198 -31.41 -51.71 8.02
N ASP A 199 -31.69 -52.04 9.27
CA ASP A 199 -32.23 -53.31 9.77
C ASP A 199 -33.77 -53.25 9.78
N PRO A 200 -34.51 -54.19 9.14
CA PRO A 200 -35.94 -54.33 9.32
C PRO A 200 -36.30 -55.56 10.18
N HIS A 201 -37.12 -55.30 11.20
CA HIS A 201 -37.98 -56.22 11.94
C HIS A 201 -38.23 -57.60 11.27
N PHE A 202 -37.91 -58.68 11.99
CA PHE A 202 -38.56 -59.98 11.79
C PHE A 202 -39.12 -60.50 13.13
N ALA A 203 -40.43 -60.37 13.26
CA ALA A 203 -41.23 -61.19 14.16
C ALA A 203 -41.72 -62.41 13.37
N PHE A 204 -41.46 -63.62 13.86
CA PHE A 204 -42.24 -64.80 13.48
C PHE A 204 -42.39 -65.70 14.70
N LYS A 205 -43.64 -65.94 15.08
CA LYS A 205 -44.07 -66.84 16.16
C LYS A 205 -45.21 -67.66 15.58
N ASP A 206 -44.99 -68.97 15.41
CA ASP A 206 -46.00 -70.02 15.25
C ASP A 206 -45.36 -71.28 15.88
N GLU A 207 -45.77 -71.74 17.07
CA GLU A 207 -46.95 -72.56 17.42
C GLU A 207 -46.81 -74.07 17.10
N ALA A 208 -47.08 -74.86 18.16
CA ALA A 208 -47.49 -76.27 18.22
C ALA A 208 -46.49 -77.41 17.86
N TRP A 209 -46.00 -78.18 18.86
CA TRP A 209 -46.75 -79.31 19.49
C TRP A 209 -45.87 -80.32 20.26
N LYS A 210 -46.31 -80.59 21.50
CA LYS A 210 -46.26 -81.84 22.28
C LYS A 210 -45.08 -82.24 23.22
N THR A 211 -45.39 -82.02 24.51
CA THR A 211 -45.46 -82.99 25.66
C THR A 211 -44.20 -83.66 26.22
N ASN A 212 -44.00 -83.39 27.52
CA ASN A 212 -43.42 -84.25 28.57
C ASN A 212 -43.61 -85.77 28.33
N LYS A 213 -42.52 -86.54 28.36
CA LYS A 213 -42.12 -87.38 29.50
C LYS A 213 -40.69 -87.90 29.29
#